data_AF-A0A7D9IYZ3-F1
#
_entry.id   AF-A0A7D9IYZ3-F1
#
_cell.length_a   1.000
_cell.length_b   1.000
_cell.length_c   1.000
_cell.angle_alpha   90.00
_cell.angle_beta   90.00
_cell.angle_gamma   90.00
#
_symmetry.space_group_name_H-M   'P 1'
#
loop_
_entity.id
_entity.type
_entity.pdbx_description
1 polymer ?
#
loop_
_entity_poly.entity_id
_entity_poly.type
_entity_poly.pdbx_seq_one_letter_code
_entity_poly.pdbx_strand_id
1 'polypeptide(L)'
;MLTLPNGVRLSFGNIIAMAGDYYGKPDAPIINHLCPEKIDDGALQRFKNAYNDLAVTPNEGKYKERLDKLLKLLAEDEQNAEKPGKCFHSDKEWDGATGGVWVAGIPIIPGTLLKLAEHNYDHFAPQAKTAYVVGHGYAIERGREA
;
A
#
# COMPACT_ATOMS: atom_id res chain seq x y z
N MET A 1 -0.72 0.79 -17.87
CA MET A 1 -1.89 0.59 -16.99
C MET A 1 -2.19 -0.89 -16.98
N LEU A 2 -2.20 -1.52 -15.81
CA LEU A 2 -2.56 -2.91 -15.59
C LEU A 2 -4.05 -3.00 -15.22
N THR A 3 -4.79 -3.95 -15.80
CA THR A 3 -6.14 -4.29 -15.34
C THR A 3 -6.05 -5.52 -14.45
N LEU A 4 -6.43 -5.37 -13.18
CA LEU A 4 -6.48 -6.46 -12.21
C LEU A 4 -7.67 -7.41 -12.49
N PRO A 5 -7.65 -8.65 -12.00
CA PRO A 5 -8.76 -9.60 -12.15
C PRO A 5 -10.13 -9.08 -11.69
N ASN A 6 -10.17 -8.24 -10.66
CA ASN A 6 -11.40 -7.58 -10.19
C ASN A 6 -11.81 -6.33 -11.02
N GLY A 7 -11.15 -6.08 -12.16
CA GLY A 7 -11.45 -4.99 -13.09
C GLY A 7 -10.85 -3.63 -12.72
N VAL A 8 -10.15 -3.51 -11.59
CA VAL A 8 -9.46 -2.28 -11.19
C VAL A 8 -8.29 -2.00 -12.14
N ARG A 9 -8.14 -0.74 -12.58
CA ARG A 9 -7.04 -0.32 -13.45
C ARG A 9 -6.01 0.47 -12.65
N LEU A 10 -4.78 -0.02 -12.59
CA LEU A 10 -3.68 0.60 -11.83
C LEU A 10 -2.48 0.95 -12.72
N SER A 11 -1.75 2.01 -12.35
CA SER A 11 -0.41 2.23 -12.89
C SER A 11 0.57 1.20 -12.29
N PHE A 12 1.75 1.07 -12.91
CA PHE A 12 2.81 0.23 -12.34
C PHE A 12 3.23 0.70 -10.94
N GLY A 13 3.37 2.02 -10.75
CA GLY A 13 3.70 2.63 -9.45
C GLY A 13 2.63 2.32 -8.40
N ASN A 14 1.35 2.37 -8.78
CA ASN A 14 0.25 2.05 -7.87
C ASN A 14 0.29 0.58 -7.41
N ILE A 15 0.78 -0.36 -8.21
CA ILE A 15 0.89 -1.76 -7.76
C ILE A 15 1.89 -1.88 -6.62
N ILE A 16 3.03 -1.21 -6.74
CA ILE A 16 4.08 -1.24 -5.73
C ILE A 16 3.61 -0.52 -4.46
N ALA A 17 3.09 0.70 -4.60
CA ALA A 17 2.55 1.47 -3.47
C ALA A 17 1.37 0.75 -2.81
N MET A 18 0.53 0.02 -3.54
CA MET A 18 -0.63 -0.63 -2.92
C MET A 18 -0.24 -1.94 -2.23
N ALA A 19 0.46 -2.85 -2.91
CA ALA A 19 0.80 -4.15 -2.33
C ALA A 19 1.93 -4.07 -1.29
N GLY A 20 2.83 -3.09 -1.44
CA GLY A 20 3.89 -2.81 -0.48
C GLY A 20 3.41 -1.92 0.66
N ASP A 21 2.61 -0.89 0.34
CA ASP A 21 2.17 0.09 1.32
C ASP A 21 0.69 -0.08 1.74
N TYR A 22 -0.27 0.44 0.99
CA TYR A 22 -1.63 0.69 1.53
C TYR A 22 -2.50 -0.56 1.77
N TYR A 23 -2.16 -1.70 1.16
CA TYR A 23 -2.84 -2.99 1.28
C TYR A 23 -1.98 -4.06 1.97
N GLY A 24 -0.88 -3.66 2.62
CA GLY A 24 -0.06 -4.56 3.42
C GLY A 24 -0.86 -5.27 4.53
N LYS A 25 -0.32 -6.38 5.00
CA LYS A 25 -0.84 -7.12 6.16
C LYS A 25 -0.07 -6.71 7.42
N PRO A 26 -0.71 -6.09 8.43
CA PRO A 26 -0.01 -5.70 9.67
C PRO A 26 0.73 -6.85 10.34
N ASP A 27 0.11 -8.04 10.35
CA ASP A 27 0.67 -9.24 11.00
C ASP A 27 1.61 -10.06 10.10
N ALA A 28 1.83 -9.63 8.85
CA ALA A 28 2.69 -10.32 7.91
C ALA A 28 3.53 -9.31 7.09
N PRO A 29 4.43 -8.55 7.76
CA PRO A 29 5.30 -7.60 7.09
C PRO A 29 6.19 -8.31 6.07
N ILE A 30 6.38 -7.72 4.89
CA ILE A 30 7.25 -8.20 3.82
C ILE A 30 8.67 -8.34 4.34
N ILE A 31 9.16 -7.40 5.14
CA ILE A 31 10.50 -7.46 5.74
C ILE A 31 10.41 -7.97 7.17
N ASN A 32 11.24 -8.96 7.48
CA ASN A 32 11.42 -9.41 8.86
C ASN A 32 12.16 -8.33 9.67
N HIS A 33 11.45 -7.69 10.60
CA HIS A 33 12.00 -6.63 11.45
C HIS A 33 13.14 -7.09 12.37
N LEU A 34 13.26 -8.40 12.65
CA LEU A 34 14.37 -8.95 13.43
C LEU A 34 15.69 -9.00 12.63
N CYS A 35 15.60 -9.01 11.30
CA CYS A 35 16.75 -9.08 10.39
C CYS A 35 16.50 -8.20 9.14
N PRO A 36 16.30 -6.88 9.28
CA PRO A 36 15.81 -6.02 8.20
C PRO A 36 16.76 -5.90 7.01
N GLU A 37 18.04 -6.23 7.21
CA GLU A 37 19.08 -6.24 6.17
C GLU A 37 19.06 -7.49 5.30
N LYS A 38 18.32 -8.54 5.71
CA LYS A 38 18.23 -9.81 4.97
C LYS A 38 16.82 -10.01 4.45
N ILE A 39 16.71 -10.22 3.14
CA ILE A 39 15.48 -10.71 2.54
C ILE A 39 15.37 -12.19 2.88
N ASP A 40 14.39 -12.57 3.70
CA ASP A 40 14.07 -13.97 3.94
C ASP A 40 13.25 -14.58 2.78
N ASP A 41 13.28 -15.90 2.68
CA ASP A 41 12.62 -16.65 1.60
C ASP A 41 11.10 -16.42 1.53
N GLY A 42 10.47 -15.97 2.62
CA GLY A 42 9.03 -15.70 2.68
C GLY A 42 8.62 -14.30 2.21
N ALA A 43 9.57 -13.37 2.04
CA ALA A 43 9.28 -11.96 1.75
C ALA A 43 8.46 -11.78 0.46
N LEU A 44 8.86 -12.45 -0.62
CA LEU A 44 8.15 -12.41 -1.89
C LEU A 44 6.73 -12.97 -1.78
N GLN A 45 6.53 -14.04 -1.00
CA GLN A 45 5.22 -14.63 -0.82
C GLN A 45 4.28 -13.70 -0.04
N ARG A 46 4.79 -13.00 0.97
CA ARG A 46 4.01 -11.99 1.71
C ARG A 46 3.59 -10.83 0.81
N PHE A 47 4.48 -10.35 -0.06
CA PHE A 47 4.14 -9.36 -1.09
C PHE A 47 3.05 -9.88 -2.04
N LYS A 48 3.19 -11.11 -2.55
CA LYS A 48 2.19 -11.75 -3.43
C LYS A 48 0.82 -11.87 -2.76
N ASN A 49 0.78 -12.16 -1.47
CA ASN A 49 -0.48 -12.23 -0.73
C ASN A 49 -1.18 -10.87 -0.67
N ALA A 50 -0.45 -9.79 -0.35
CA ALA A 50 -1.00 -8.44 -0.36
C ALA A 50 -1.48 -8.02 -1.78
N TYR A 51 -0.69 -8.34 -2.81
CA TYR A 51 -1.09 -8.12 -4.20
C TYR A 51 -2.37 -8.90 -4.56
N ASN A 52 -2.44 -10.18 -4.19
CA ASN A 52 -3.59 -11.02 -4.50
C ASN A 52 -4.86 -10.47 -3.85
N ASP A 53 -4.80 -10.02 -2.60
CA ASP A 53 -5.95 -9.40 -1.95
C ASP A 53 -6.44 -8.16 -2.71
N LEU A 54 -5.52 -7.30 -3.15
CA LEU A 54 -5.85 -6.15 -4.00
C LEU A 54 -6.48 -6.58 -5.34
N ALA A 55 -5.95 -7.65 -5.93
CA ALA A 55 -6.28 -8.14 -7.27
C ALA A 55 -7.60 -8.90 -7.35
N VAL A 56 -7.96 -9.67 -6.32
CA VAL A 56 -9.10 -10.59 -6.35
C VAL A 56 -10.28 -10.13 -5.49
N THR A 57 -10.08 -9.21 -4.54
CA THR A 57 -11.20 -8.71 -3.74
C THR A 57 -12.23 -8.03 -4.65
N PRO A 58 -13.52 -8.42 -4.57
CA PRO A 58 -14.56 -7.81 -5.39
C PRO A 58 -14.57 -6.29 -5.29
N ASN A 59 -14.51 -5.63 -6.44
CA ASN A 59 -14.45 -4.17 -6.52
C ASN A 59 -15.85 -3.54 -6.38
N GLU A 60 -16.47 -3.70 -5.20
CA GLU A 60 -17.83 -3.24 -4.92
C GLU A 60 -17.99 -2.69 -3.49
N GLY A 61 -19.10 -1.99 -3.26
CA GLY A 61 -19.47 -1.43 -1.96
C GLY A 61 -18.35 -0.62 -1.28
N LYS A 62 -18.18 -0.83 0.04
CA LYS A 62 -17.18 -0.11 0.85
C LYS A 62 -15.74 -0.36 0.41
N TYR A 63 -15.45 -1.51 -0.21
CA TYR A 63 -14.11 -1.80 -0.71
C TYR A 63 -13.78 -0.86 -1.87
N LYS A 64 -14.69 -0.78 -2.85
CA LYS A 64 -14.56 0.13 -3.99
C LYS A 64 -14.43 1.59 -3.54
N GLU A 65 -15.28 2.04 -2.61
CA GLU A 65 -15.23 3.41 -2.09
C GLU A 65 -13.87 3.76 -1.48
N ARG A 66 -13.28 2.83 -0.71
CA ARG A 66 -11.96 3.01 -0.10
C ARG A 66 -10.85 3.01 -1.15
N LEU A 67 -10.90 2.07 -2.09
CA LEU A 67 -9.93 1.96 -3.16
C LEU A 67 -9.93 3.20 -4.05
N ASP A 68 -11.10 3.66 -4.49
CA ASP A 68 -11.25 4.87 -5.30
C ASP A 68 -10.69 6.10 -4.55
N LYS A 69 -10.96 6.19 -3.24
CA LYS A 69 -10.43 7.28 -2.41
C LYS A 69 -8.90 7.23 -2.31
N LEU A 70 -8.32 6.06 -2.07
CA LEU A 70 -6.86 5.89 -2.03
C LEU A 70 -6.19 6.25 -3.35
N LEU A 71 -6.75 5.77 -4.47
CA LEU A 71 -6.23 6.09 -5.81
C LEU A 71 -6.32 7.58 -6.13
N LYS A 72 -7.37 8.24 -5.65
CA LYS A 72 -7.50 9.69 -5.77
C LYS A 72 -6.40 10.41 -4.99
N LEU A 73 -6.17 10.06 -3.72
CA LEU A 73 -5.11 10.68 -2.89
C LEU A 73 -3.73 10.46 -3.51
N LEU A 74 -3.44 9.25 -4.01
CA LEU A 74 -2.19 8.95 -4.71
C LEU A 74 -1.98 9.83 -5.95
N ALA A 75 -3.02 9.99 -6.78
CA ALA A 75 -2.94 10.82 -7.97
C ALA A 75 -2.77 12.31 -7.63
N GLU A 76 -3.41 12.78 -6.56
CA GLU A 76 -3.28 14.15 -6.07
C GLU A 76 -1.87 14.42 -5.51
N ASP A 77 -1.29 13.49 -4.76
CA ASP A 77 0.10 13.57 -4.31
C ASP A 77 1.10 13.55 -5.49
N GLU A 78 0.91 12.65 -6.47
CA GLU A 78 1.78 12.57 -7.66
C GLU A 78 1.77 13.88 -8.46
N GLN A 79 0.60 14.47 -8.70
CA GLN A 79 0.47 15.75 -9.41
C GLN A 79 1.12 16.92 -8.66
N ASN A 80 1.28 16.82 -7.35
CA ASN A 80 1.81 17.89 -6.50
C ASN A 80 3.23 17.60 -5.99
N ALA A 81 3.87 16.50 -6.42
CA ALA A 81 5.18 16.05 -5.95
C ALA A 81 6.30 17.09 -6.13
N GLU A 82 6.15 18.02 -7.08
CA GLU A 82 7.11 19.11 -7.35
C GLU A 82 7.10 20.22 -6.28
N LYS A 83 6.24 20.15 -5.24
CA LYS A 83 6.21 21.10 -4.13
C LYS A 83 6.96 20.53 -2.91
N PRO A 84 8.30 20.65 -2.86
CA PRO A 84 9.10 20.03 -1.81
C PRO A 84 8.68 20.51 -0.42
N GLY A 85 8.59 19.56 0.52
CA GLY A 85 8.34 19.83 1.94
C GLY A 85 6.88 20.01 2.34
N LYS A 86 5.90 19.84 1.43
CA LYS A 86 4.48 19.91 1.77
C LYS A 86 3.78 18.57 1.51
N CYS A 87 3.37 17.90 2.57
CA CYS A 87 2.41 16.80 2.47
C CYS A 87 1.07 17.39 1.99
N PHE A 88 0.55 16.90 0.87
CA PHE A 88 -0.68 17.45 0.30
C PHE A 88 -1.93 16.94 1.03
N HIS A 89 -1.86 15.72 1.54
CA HIS A 89 -2.87 15.13 2.43
C HIS A 89 -2.33 14.91 3.84
N SER A 90 -3.24 14.97 4.82
CA SER A 90 -2.97 14.67 6.22
C SER A 90 -3.02 13.17 6.53
N ASP A 91 -2.36 12.74 7.61
CA ASP A 91 -2.42 11.35 8.10
C ASP A 91 -3.86 10.89 8.33
N LYS A 92 -4.75 11.79 8.77
CA LYS A 92 -6.18 11.51 8.94
C LYS A 92 -6.88 11.19 7.63
N GLU A 93 -6.51 11.86 6.53
CA GLU A 93 -7.10 11.60 5.22
C GLU A 93 -6.67 10.24 4.68
N TRP A 94 -5.37 9.94 4.79
CA TRP A 94 -4.79 8.66 4.40
C TRP A 94 -5.34 7.50 5.24
N ASP A 95 -5.33 7.63 6.57
CA ASP A 95 -5.87 6.61 7.47
C ASP A 95 -7.38 6.41 7.24
N GLY A 96 -8.13 7.50 7.08
CA GLY A 96 -9.55 7.44 6.73
C GLY A 96 -9.81 6.75 5.38
N ALA A 97 -8.93 6.90 4.39
CA ALA A 97 -9.04 6.19 3.11
C ALA A 97 -8.78 4.69 3.24
N THR A 98 -7.94 4.28 4.20
CA THR A 98 -7.75 2.87 4.57
C THR A 98 -8.75 2.35 5.61
N GLY A 99 -9.80 3.12 5.93
CA GLY A 99 -10.92 2.69 6.77
C GLY A 99 -10.88 3.16 8.23
N GLY A 100 -9.98 4.08 8.57
CA GLY A 100 -9.89 4.67 9.91
C GLY A 100 -11.00 5.66 10.24
N VAL A 101 -11.26 5.83 11.54
CA VAL A 101 -12.28 6.75 12.10
C VAL A 101 -11.63 7.64 13.14
N TRP A 102 -11.80 8.94 12.96
CA TRP A 102 -11.17 9.97 13.80
C TRP A 102 -12.22 10.88 14.43
N VAL A 103 -12.08 11.17 15.72
CA VAL A 103 -12.94 12.10 16.47
C VAL A 103 -12.05 13.13 17.14
N ALA A 104 -12.35 14.41 16.94
CA ALA A 104 -11.58 15.53 17.52
C ALA A 104 -10.05 15.44 17.28
N GLY A 105 -9.62 14.88 16.14
CA GLY A 105 -8.20 14.72 15.80
C GLY A 105 -7.54 13.47 16.38
N ILE A 106 -8.29 12.59 17.04
CA ILE A 106 -7.78 11.35 17.63
C ILE A 106 -8.29 10.14 16.81
N PRO A 107 -7.43 9.20 16.38
CA PRO A 107 -7.87 7.97 15.74
C PRO A 107 -8.51 7.06 16.79
N ILE A 108 -9.82 6.83 16.67
CA ILE A 108 -10.59 5.97 17.58
C ILE A 108 -10.69 4.54 17.03
N ILE A 109 -10.70 4.41 15.71
CA ILE A 109 -10.57 3.14 14.99
C ILE A 109 -9.45 3.34 13.97
N PRO A 110 -8.26 2.74 14.13
CA PRO A 110 -7.19 2.89 13.16
C PRO A 110 -7.54 2.15 11.85
N GLY A 111 -7.28 2.80 10.73
CA GLY A 111 -7.32 2.18 9.41
C GLY A 111 -6.14 1.23 9.19
N THR A 112 -6.08 0.62 8.01
CA THR A 112 -4.96 -0.27 7.66
C THR A 112 -3.62 0.48 7.72
N LEU A 113 -3.59 1.75 7.30
CA LEU A 113 -2.36 2.54 7.31
C LEU A 113 -1.76 2.67 8.71
N LEU A 114 -2.54 3.11 9.72
CA LEU A 114 -2.01 3.26 11.07
C LEU A 114 -1.63 1.92 11.69
N LYS A 115 -2.39 0.86 11.42
CA LYS A 115 -2.04 -0.51 11.88
C LYS A 115 -0.74 -1.00 11.26
N LEU A 116 -0.52 -0.71 9.99
CA LEU A 116 0.75 -0.99 9.33
C LEU A 116 1.85 -0.15 9.96
N ALA A 117 1.66 1.14 10.22
CA ALA A 117 2.69 1.96 10.85
C ALA A 117 3.08 1.48 12.27
N GLU A 118 2.18 0.81 12.98
CA GLU A 118 2.43 0.26 14.32
C GLU A 118 3.27 -1.02 14.30
N HIS A 119 3.05 -1.91 13.32
CA HIS A 119 3.60 -3.28 13.33
C HIS A 119 4.44 -3.64 12.10
N ASN A 120 4.30 -2.89 11.01
CA ASN A 120 4.94 -3.11 9.74
C ASN A 120 5.80 -1.90 9.32
N TYR A 121 7.11 -2.08 9.40
CA TYR A 121 8.09 -1.05 9.04
C TYR A 121 8.40 -1.00 7.53
N ASP A 122 7.76 -1.83 6.68
CA ASP A 122 7.97 -1.89 5.23
C ASP A 122 7.81 -0.55 4.52
N HIS A 123 7.20 0.42 5.15
CA HIS A 123 6.93 1.76 4.63
C HIS A 123 7.99 2.80 4.98
N PHE A 124 8.79 2.51 6.00
CA PHE A 124 9.73 3.47 6.57
C PHE A 124 11.16 3.08 6.22
N ALA A 125 12.03 4.09 6.11
CA ALA A 125 13.45 3.82 5.91
C ALA A 125 14.04 3.15 7.16
N PRO A 126 14.96 2.17 6.99
CA PRO A 126 15.50 1.68 5.71
C PRO A 126 14.68 0.58 5.00
N GLN A 127 13.70 -0.03 5.66
CA GLN A 127 12.99 -1.23 5.20
C GLN A 127 12.20 -0.99 3.91
N ALA A 128 11.71 0.23 3.67
CA ALA A 128 11.02 0.63 2.44
C ALA A 128 11.77 0.29 1.16
N LYS A 129 13.08 0.47 1.16
CA LYS A 129 13.90 0.11 0.00
C LYS A 129 13.88 -1.40 -0.24
N THR A 130 13.99 -2.19 0.81
CA THR A 130 14.00 -3.65 0.71
C THR A 130 12.64 -4.18 0.30
N ALA A 131 11.54 -3.67 0.89
CA ALA A 131 10.18 -4.02 0.51
C ALA A 131 9.90 -3.67 -0.96
N TYR A 132 10.34 -2.49 -1.41
CA TYR A 132 10.30 -2.10 -2.82
C TYR A 132 11.02 -3.11 -3.71
N VAL A 133 12.27 -3.50 -3.39
CA VAL A 133 13.05 -4.45 -4.19
C VAL A 133 12.35 -5.81 -4.29
N VAL A 134 11.80 -6.31 -3.18
CA VAL A 134 11.06 -7.58 -3.12
C VAL A 134 9.84 -7.54 -4.05
N GLY A 135 9.07 -6.45 -4.00
CA GLY A 135 7.85 -6.29 -4.81
C GLY A 135 8.09 -5.95 -6.28
N HIS A 136 9.16 -5.20 -6.57
CA HIS A 136 9.42 -4.61 -7.89
C HIS A 136 9.57 -5.68 -8.98
N GLY A 137 10.30 -6.76 -8.70
CA GLY A 137 10.46 -7.87 -9.65
C GLY A 137 9.12 -8.51 -10.03
N TYR A 138 8.25 -8.72 -9.04
CA TYR A 138 6.91 -9.28 -9.28
C TYR A 138 5.98 -8.30 -10.00
N ALA A 139 6.07 -7.00 -9.68
CA ALA A 139 5.34 -5.97 -10.41
C ALA A 139 5.73 -5.94 -11.89
N ILE A 140 7.03 -6.10 -12.22
CA ILE A 140 7.50 -6.19 -13.62
C ILE A 140 6.91 -7.41 -14.32
N GLU A 141 6.93 -8.57 -13.64
CA GLU A 141 6.35 -9.81 -14.16
C GLU A 141 4.88 -9.61 -14.53
N ARG A 142 4.06 -9.09 -13.59
CA ARG A 142 2.64 -8.82 -13.83
C ARG A 142 2.43 -7.78 -14.94
N GLY A 143 3.28 -6.75 -15.00
CA GLY A 143 3.22 -5.73 -16.05
C GLY A 143 3.52 -6.26 -17.47
N ARG A 144 4.26 -7.37 -17.60
CA ARG A 144 4.54 -8.02 -18.90
C ARG A 144 3.41 -8.91 -19.39
N GLU A 145 2.57 -9.40 -18.49
CA GLU A 145 1.43 -10.28 -18.81
C GLU A 145 0.19 -9.50 -19.28
N ALA A 146 0.27 -8.17 -19.31
CA ALA A 146 -0.84 -7.24 -19.43
C ALA A 146 -1.08 -6.66 -20.82
#